data_AF-A0A139CI94-F1
#
_entry.id   AF-A0A139CI94-F1
#
_cell.length_a   1.000
_cell.length_b   1.000
_cell.length_c   1.000
_cell.angle_alpha   90.00
_cell.angle_beta   90.00
_cell.angle_gamma   90.00
#
_symmetry.space_group_name_H-M   'P 1'
#
loop_
_entity.id
_entity.type
_entity.pdbx_description
1 polymer ?
#
loop_
_entity_poly.entity_id
_entity_poly.type
_entity_poly.pdbx_seq_one_letter_code
_entity_poly.pdbx_strand_id
1 'polypeptide(L)' 'MIEMQGIQMDLLSEDRLARMSPVEKIRFIIDEVKNGKILVLERGLSPEEEANLIEMTMTQIAPDEFSG' A
#
# COMPACT_ATOMS: atom_id res chain seq x y z
N MET A 1 -12.14 -9.32 -26.78
CA MET A 1 -12.58 -9.92 -25.49
C MET A 1 -12.15 -8.95 -24.41
N ILE A 2 -13.09 -8.40 -23.63
CA ILE A 2 -12.73 -7.59 -22.47
C ILE A 2 -12.57 -8.57 -21.32
N GLU A 3 -11.33 -8.82 -20.88
CA GLU A 3 -11.11 -9.54 -19.64
C GLU A 3 -11.59 -8.66 -18.49
N MET A 4 -12.64 -9.11 -17.81
CA MET A 4 -13.08 -8.48 -16.58
C MET A 4 -12.11 -8.93 -15.50
N GLN A 5 -10.99 -8.21 -15.34
CA GLN A 5 -10.06 -8.46 -14.25
C GLN A 5 -10.81 -8.26 -12.93
N GLY A 6 -10.96 -9.35 -12.18
CA GLY A 6 -11.57 -9.31 -10.86
C GLY A 6 -10.75 -8.40 -9.95
N ILE A 7 -11.43 -7.60 -9.12
CA ILE A 7 -10.77 -6.81 -8.08
C ILE A 7 -10.42 -7.76 -6.93
N GLN A 8 -9.13 -7.88 -6.62
CA GLN A 8 -8.69 -8.61 -5.42
C GLN A 8 -8.70 -7.65 -4.23
N MET A 9 -9.35 -8.08 -3.14
CA MET A 9 -9.41 -7.34 -1.88
C MET A 9 -8.90 -8.21 -0.75
N ASP A 10 -7.86 -7.75 -0.06
CA ASP A 10 -7.23 -8.44 1.06
C ASP A 10 -7.52 -7.68 2.36
N LEU A 11 -8.14 -8.37 3.33
CA LEU A 11 -8.38 -7.83 4.67
C LEU A 11 -7.20 -8.21 5.58
N LEU A 12 -6.59 -7.23 6.24
CA LEU A 12 -5.37 -7.41 7.01
C LEU A 12 -5.64 -7.15 8.49
N SER A 13 -5.42 -8.17 9.30
CA SER A 13 -5.63 -8.07 10.73
C SER A 13 -4.58 -7.21 11.43
N GLU A 14 -4.98 -6.61 12.54
CA GLU A 14 -4.06 -5.84 13.39
C GLU A 14 -2.86 -6.68 13.82
N ASP A 15 -3.08 -7.93 14.24
CA ASP A 15 -2.01 -8.84 14.68
C ASP A 15 -0.97 -9.12 13.58
N ARG A 16 -1.40 -9.20 12.32
CA ARG A 16 -0.48 -9.41 11.19
C ARG A 16 0.40 -8.17 10.99
N LEU A 17 -0.19 -6.99 11.06
CA LEU A 17 0.52 -5.72 10.89
C LEU A 17 1.43 -5.42 12.09
N ALA A 18 1.03 -5.78 13.30
CA ALA A 18 1.82 -5.59 14.51
C ALA A 18 3.09 -6.44 14.56
N ARG A 19 3.17 -7.51 13.76
CA ARG A 19 4.37 -8.36 13.62
C ARG A 19 5.39 -7.80 12.63
N MET A 20 5.03 -6.78 11.86
CA MET A 20 5.92 -6.12 10.91
C MET A 20 6.59 -4.92 11.59
N SER A 21 7.87 -4.70 11.33
CA SER A 21 8.47 -3.40 11.62
C SER A 21 7.78 -2.30 10.78
N PRO A 22 7.83 -1.02 11.19
CA PRO A 22 7.22 0.06 10.44
C PRO A 22 7.65 0.08 8.96
N VAL A 23 8.94 -0.09 8.69
CA VAL A 23 9.49 -0.08 7.32
C VAL A 23 8.98 -1.27 6.49
N GLU A 24 8.93 -2.46 7.07
CA GLU A 24 8.41 -3.66 6.39
C GLU A 24 6.91 -3.51 6.08
N LYS A 25 6.15 -2.94 7.03
CA LYS A 25 4.71 -2.67 6.86
C LYS A 25 4.47 -1.74 5.68
N ILE A 26 5.22 -0.64 5.58
CA ILE A 26 5.08 0.32 4.47
C ILE A 26 5.45 -0.31 3.13
N ARG A 27 6.56 -1.04 3.05
CA ARG A 27 6.96 -1.75 1.81
C ARG A 27 5.90 -2.75 1.36
N PHE A 28 5.40 -3.55 2.30
CA PHE A 28 4.34 -4.51 2.03
C PHE A 28 3.08 -3.83 1.45
N ILE A 29 2.62 -2.71 2.03
CA ILE A 29 1.44 -1.99 1.54
C ILE A 29 1.66 -1.50 0.11
N ILE A 30 2.82 -0.88 -0.17
CA ILE A 30 3.11 -0.34 -1.50
C ILE A 30 3.18 -1.47 -2.54
N ASP A 31 3.84 -2.58 -2.21
CA ASP A 31 4.01 -3.71 -3.13
C ASP A 31 2.65 -4.33 -3.51
N GLU A 32 1.76 -4.54 -2.54
CA GLU A 32 0.44 -5.12 -2.79
C GLU A 32 -0.48 -4.19 -3.59
N VAL A 33 -0.46 -2.88 -3.30
CA VAL A 33 -1.23 -1.90 -4.06
C VAL A 33 -0.72 -1.82 -5.50
N LYS A 34 0.60 -1.88 -5.72
CA LYS A 34 1.19 -1.96 -7.06
C LYS A 34 0.79 -3.22 -7.82
N ASN A 35 0.52 -4.32 -7.11
CA ASN A 35 -0.01 -5.55 -7.68
C ASN A 35 -1.52 -5.48 -7.98
N GLY A 36 -2.16 -4.31 -7.86
CA GLY A 36 -3.56 -4.11 -8.17
C GLY A 36 -4.53 -4.58 -7.08
N LYS A 37 -4.05 -4.80 -5.86
CA LYS A 37 -4.86 -5.24 -4.73
C LYS A 37 -5.42 -4.05 -3.94
N ILE A 38 -6.66 -4.20 -3.47
CA ILE A 38 -7.24 -3.31 -2.46
C ILE A 38 -6.91 -3.90 -1.09
N LEU A 39 -6.22 -3.14 -0.25
CA LEU A 39 -5.95 -3.52 1.12
C LEU A 39 -6.92 -2.83 2.08
N VAL A 40 -7.51 -3.61 2.98
CA VAL A 40 -8.32 -3.08 4.10
C VAL A 40 -7.62 -3.46 5.40
N LEU A 41 -7.17 -2.46 6.14
CA LEU A 41 -6.50 -2.66 7.43
C LEU A 41 -7.53 -2.61 8.56
N GLU A 42 -7.60 -3.64 9.41
CA GLU A 42 -8.47 -3.64 10.60
C GLU A 42 -8.09 -2.52 11.58
N ARG A 43 -6.79 -2.20 11.66
CA ARG A 43 -6.26 -1.03 12.34
C ARG A 43 -5.48 -0.19 11.36
N GLY A 44 -5.82 1.09 11.29
CA GLY A 44 -5.10 2.06 10.47
C GLY A 44 -3.64 2.24 10.87
N LEU A 45 -2.89 2.91 10.00
CA LEU A 45 -1.50 3.29 10.26
C LEU A 45 -1.42 4.32 11.39
N SER A 46 -0.32 4.30 12.13
CA SER A 46 0.02 5.42 13.02
C SER A 46 0.33 6.68 12.18
N PRO A 47 0.27 7.89 12.78
CA PRO A 47 0.65 9.12 12.06
C PRO A 47 2.06 9.08 11.46
N GLU A 48 3.00 8.42 12.14
CA GLU A 48 4.37 8.24 11.65
C GLU A 48 4.43 7.26 10.47
N GLU A 49 3.69 6.16 10.55
CA GLU A 49 3.59 5.19 9.45
C GLU A 49 2.92 5.80 8.21
N GLU A 50 1.88 6.60 8.40
CA GLU A 50 1.20 7.30 7.31
C GLU A 50 2.13 8.32 6.64
N ALA A 51 2.87 9.11 7.42
CA ALA A 51 3.87 10.04 6.89
C ALA A 51 4.95 9.31 6.07
N ASN A 52 5.46 8.19 6.60
CA ASN A 52 6.45 7.35 5.90
C ASN A 52 5.88 6.74 4.61
N LEU A 53 4.61 6.34 4.59
CA LEU A 53 3.95 5.85 3.38
C LEU A 53 3.88 6.93 2.30
N ILE A 54 3.49 8.14 2.67
CA ILE A 54 3.42 9.29 1.75
C ILE A 54 4.81 9.59 1.19
N GLU A 55 5.83 9.69 2.04
CA GLU A 55 7.19 9.98 1.60
C GLU A 55 7.71 8.90 0.65
N MET A 56 7.59 7.62 1.03
CA MET A 56 8.05 6.50 0.21
C MET A 56 7.33 6.44 -1.13
N THR A 57 6.02 6.68 -1.18
CA THR A 57 5.27 6.69 -2.45
C THR A 57 5.69 7.83 -3.36
N MET A 58 5.99 9.02 -2.82
CA MET A 58 6.51 10.15 -3.61
C MET A 58 7.83 9.81 -4.30
N THR A 59 8.72 9.02 -3.67
CA THR A 59 9.96 8.57 -4.31
C THR A 59 9.74 7.62 -5.49
N GLN A 60 8.56 7.03 -5.61
CA GLN A 60 8.23 6.05 -6.64
C GLN A 60 7.50 6.66 -7.84
N ILE A 61 7.12 7.94 -7.76
CA ILE A 61 6.52 8.67 -8.88
C ILE A 61 7.66 9.13 -9.79
N ALA A 62 7.64 8.70 -11.05
CA ALA A 62 8.53 9.27 -12.08
C ALA A 62 8.03 10.68 -12.41
N PRO A 63 8.77 11.76 -12.06
CA PRO A 63 8.29 13.13 -12.24
C PRO A 63 8.01 13.47 -13.71
N ASP A 64 8.78 12.85 -14.61
CA ASP A 64 8.72 13.09 -16.05
C ASP A 64 7.50 12.42 -16.71
N GLU A 65 6.89 11.41 -16.09
CA GLU A 65 5.67 10.74 -16.56
C GLU A 65 4.40 11.33 -15.94
N PHE A 66 4.53 12.14 -14.89
CA PHE A 66 3.39 12.81 -14.24
C PHE A 66 3.00 14.08 -15.02
N SER A 67 2.30 13.88 -16.13
CA SER A 67 1.64 14.96 -16.87
C SER A 67 0.35 15.32 -16.14
N GLY A 68 0.40 16.30 -15.24
CA GLY A 68 -0.77 16.79 -14.50
C GLY A 68 -1.95 17.18 -15.40
#